data_AF-A0A353UFL5-F1
#
_entry.id   AF-A0A353UFL5-F1
#
_cell.length_a   1.000
_cell.length_b   1.000
_cell.length_c   1.000
_cell.angle_alpha   90.00
_cell.angle_beta   90.00
_cell.angle_gamma   90.00
#
_symmetry.space_group_name_H-M   'P 1'
#
loop_
_entity.id
_entity.type
_entity.pdbx_description
1 polymer ?
#
loop_
_entity_poly.entity_id
_entity_poly.type
_entity_poly.pdbx_seq_one_letter_code
_entity_poly.pdbx_strand_id
1 'polypeptide(L)'
;MTLADRLLLAALVIISVSGLIFIKEAFPQGTDVRIEVNGKLAYKLPLNNNAIIAVKGIDGDTVVEIKNRKVRITESPCPNKICIHNGWIDRGAIACLPNRVTVFVDSSEGKENKAIDAITG
;
A
#
# COMPACT_ATOMS: atom_id res chain seq x y z
N MET A 1 -2.64 -44.94 -17.38
CA MET A 1 -2.32 -44.32 -16.07
C MET A 1 -2.85 -45.24 -14.99
N THR A 2 -1.99 -45.75 -14.12
CA THR A 2 -2.41 -46.60 -12.99
C THR A 2 -3.30 -45.78 -12.05
N LEU A 3 -4.28 -46.41 -11.40
CA LEU A 3 -5.23 -45.74 -10.50
C LEU A 3 -4.51 -44.96 -9.38
N ALA A 4 -3.37 -45.46 -8.92
CA ALA A 4 -2.51 -44.81 -7.92
C ALA A 4 -1.88 -43.50 -8.43
N ASP A 5 -1.49 -43.46 -9.70
CA ASP A 5 -0.87 -42.29 -10.32
C ASP A 5 -1.90 -41.16 -10.47
N ARG A 6 -3.15 -41.50 -10.81
CA ARG A 6 -4.27 -40.55 -10.85
C ARG A 6 -4.65 -40.02 -9.47
N LEU A 7 -4.56 -40.86 -8.43
CA LEU A 7 -4.82 -40.48 -7.04
C LEU A 7 -3.74 -39.51 -6.50
N LEU A 8 -2.47 -39.79 -6.77
CA LEU A 8 -1.35 -38.91 -6.40
C LEU A 8 -1.47 -37.55 -7.07
N LEU A 9 -1.79 -37.54 -8.36
CA LEU A 9 -1.91 -36.31 -9.13
C LEU A 9 -3.11 -35.47 -8.67
N ALA A 10 -4.24 -36.12 -8.35
CA ALA A 10 -5.40 -35.43 -7.76
C ALA A 10 -5.07 -34.83 -6.38
N ALA A 11 -4.39 -35.58 -5.50
CA ALA A 11 -4.00 -35.08 -4.19
C ALA A 11 -3.05 -33.87 -4.28
N LEU A 12 -2.07 -33.92 -5.19
CA LEU A 12 -1.13 -32.82 -5.42
C LEU A 12 -1.82 -31.54 -5.90
N VAL A 13 -2.78 -31.67 -6.83
CA VAL A 13 -3.58 -30.54 -7.33
C VAL A 13 -4.43 -29.95 -6.20
N ILE A 14 -5.07 -30.79 -5.38
CA ILE A 14 -5.90 -30.33 -4.25
C ILE A 14 -5.06 -29.54 -3.23
N ILE A 15 -3.88 -30.06 -2.87
CA ILE A 15 -2.97 -29.36 -1.94
C ILE A 15 -2.54 -28.01 -2.52
N SER A 16 -2.18 -27.98 -3.81
CA SER A 16 -1.72 -26.75 -4.48
C SER A 16 -2.82 -25.69 -4.57
N VAL A 17 -4.06 -26.10 -4.90
CA VAL A 17 -5.21 -25.19 -4.97
C VAL A 17 -5.61 -24.71 -3.58
N SER A 18 -5.56 -25.58 -2.56
CA SER A 18 -5.86 -25.20 -1.18
C SER A 18 -4.91 -24.11 -0.67
N GLY A 19 -3.61 -24.23 -0.92
CA GLY A 19 -2.63 -23.20 -0.54
C GLY A 19 -2.92 -21.83 -1.17
N LEU A 20 -3.36 -21.78 -2.42
CA LEU A 20 -3.71 -20.53 -3.10
C LEU A 20 -4.93 -19.82 -2.49
N ILE A 21 -5.89 -20.58 -1.97
CA ILE A 21 -7.07 -20.01 -1.30
C ILE A 21 -6.66 -19.41 0.05
N PHE A 22 -5.86 -20.14 0.85
CA PHE A 22 -5.38 -19.68 2.15
C PHE A 22 -4.49 -18.42 2.08
N ILE A 23 -3.72 -18.24 1.00
CA ILE A 23 -2.88 -17.04 0.84
C ILE A 23 -3.71 -15.76 0.77
N LYS A 24 -4.89 -15.77 0.16
CA LYS A 24 -5.73 -14.56 0.06
C LYS A 24 -6.28 -14.08 1.40
N GLU A 25 -6.48 -15.02 2.32
CA GLU A 25 -7.02 -14.75 3.65
C GLU A 25 -5.92 -14.27 4.62
N ALA A 26 -4.67 -14.67 4.38
CA ALA A 26 -3.51 -14.26 5.16
C ALA A 26 -3.00 -12.83 4.84
N PHE A 27 -3.42 -12.22 3.73
CA PHE A 27 -2.99 -10.86 3.34
C PHE A 27 -4.20 -9.91 3.26
N PRO A 28 -4.67 -9.36 4.40
CA PRO A 28 -5.76 -8.41 4.41
C PRO A 28 -5.40 -7.14 3.62
N GLN A 29 -6.34 -6.69 2.78
CA GLN A 29 -6.19 -5.44 2.04
C GLN A 29 -6.04 -4.25 2.99
N GLY A 30 -5.40 -3.18 2.51
CA GLY A 30 -5.36 -1.91 3.23
C GLY A 30 -6.77 -1.42 3.60
N THR A 31 -6.88 -0.87 4.80
CA THR A 31 -8.11 -0.28 5.33
C THR A 31 -8.07 1.23 5.25
N ASP A 32 -6.92 1.82 5.59
CA ASP A 32 -6.72 3.25 5.71
C ASP A 32 -5.57 3.74 4.82
N VAL A 33 -5.74 4.94 4.26
CA VAL A 33 -4.70 5.72 3.61
C VAL A 33 -4.23 6.79 4.59
N ARG A 34 -2.93 6.82 4.82
CA ARG A 34 -2.27 7.78 5.69
C ARG A 34 -1.28 8.61 4.87
N ILE A 35 -1.47 9.91 4.85
CA ILE A 35 -0.61 10.84 4.12
C ILE A 35 0.19 11.63 5.13
N GLU A 36 1.50 11.56 5.01
CA GLU A 36 2.45 12.27 5.85
C GLU A 36 3.19 13.33 5.04
N VAL A 37 3.38 14.49 5.65
CA VAL A 37 4.21 15.57 5.12
C VAL A 37 5.32 15.84 6.12
N ASN A 38 6.56 15.71 5.69
CA ASN A 38 7.75 15.89 6.53
C ASN A 38 7.71 14.98 7.80
N GLY A 39 7.25 13.73 7.64
CA GLY A 39 7.14 12.74 8.72
C GLY A 39 6.01 13.00 9.72
N LYS A 40 5.12 13.98 9.46
CA LYS A 40 3.95 14.26 10.29
C LYS A 40 2.67 13.89 9.58
N LEU A 41 1.75 13.25 10.30
CA LEU A 41 0.43 12.91 9.81
C LEU A 41 -0.33 14.17 9.36
N ALA A 42 -0.62 14.27 8.06
CA ALA A 42 -1.40 15.36 7.48
C ALA A 42 -2.84 14.94 7.20
N TYR A 43 -3.03 13.74 6.65
CA TYR A 43 -4.36 13.19 6.36
C TYR A 43 -4.45 11.72 6.73
N LYS A 44 -5.62 11.31 7.22
CA LYS A 44 -5.98 9.90 7.39
C LYS A 44 -7.38 9.70 6.82
N LEU A 45 -7.51 8.85 5.81
CA LEU A 45 -8.78 8.59 5.12
C LEU A 45 -9.02 7.10 4.95
N PRO A 46 -10.27 6.62 5.01
CA PRO A 46 -10.58 5.24 4.68
C PRO A 46 -10.31 4.99 3.20
N LEU A 47 -9.61 3.88 2.89
CA LEU A 47 -9.27 3.48 1.51
C LEU A 47 -10.53 3.20 0.67
N ASN A 48 -11.66 2.91 1.32
CA ASN A 48 -12.95 2.69 0.68
C ASN A 48 -13.64 3.96 0.16
N ASN A 49 -13.13 5.15 0.51
CA ASN A 49 -13.71 6.41 0.04
C ASN A 49 -12.91 6.97 -1.13
N ASN A 50 -13.57 7.18 -2.27
CA ASN A 50 -12.92 7.78 -3.43
C ASN A 50 -12.71 9.27 -3.19
N ALA A 51 -11.48 9.75 -3.35
CA ALA A 51 -11.11 11.13 -3.07
C ALA A 51 -9.94 11.58 -3.94
N ILE A 52 -9.87 12.88 -4.24
CA ILE A 52 -8.70 13.52 -4.85
C ILE A 52 -8.27 14.63 -3.90
N ILE A 53 -7.01 14.60 -3.49
CA ILE A 53 -6.48 15.47 -2.43
C ILE A 53 -5.19 16.09 -2.91
N ALA A 54 -5.15 17.43 -2.90
CA ALA A 54 -3.92 18.17 -3.09
C ALA A 54 -3.20 18.31 -1.75
N VAL A 55 -2.00 17.75 -1.66
CA VAL A 55 -1.17 17.73 -0.45
C VAL A 55 -0.01 18.67 -0.66
N LYS A 56 0.06 19.72 0.15
CA LYS A 56 1.13 20.72 0.04
C LYS A 56 2.42 20.21 0.68
N GLY A 57 3.41 19.92 -0.17
CA GLY A 57 4.76 19.58 0.26
C GLY A 57 5.69 20.80 0.26
N ILE A 58 7.00 20.55 0.43
CA ILE A 58 8.03 21.61 0.49
C ILE A 58 8.23 22.31 -0.86
N ASP A 59 8.22 21.54 -1.95
CA ASP A 59 8.48 22.02 -3.31
C ASP A 59 7.19 22.38 -4.07
N GLY A 60 6.02 22.06 -3.52
CA GLY A 60 4.72 22.32 -4.12
C GLY A 60 3.68 21.24 -3.85
N ASP A 61 2.57 21.31 -4.56
CA ASP A 61 1.43 20.43 -4.34
C ASP A 61 1.63 19.05 -4.99
N THR A 62 1.30 18.00 -4.26
CA THR A 62 1.23 16.62 -4.75
C THR A 62 -0.21 16.14 -4.72
N VAL A 63 -0.73 15.72 -5.86
CA VAL A 63 -2.13 15.29 -6.00
C VAL A 63 -2.22 13.78 -5.80
N VAL A 64 -2.91 13.38 -4.74
CA VAL A 64 -3.16 11.99 -4.36
C VAL A 64 -4.59 11.63 -4.76
N GLU A 65 -4.77 10.56 -5.51
CA GLU A 65 -6.07 10.04 -5.92
C GLU A 65 -6.31 8.68 -5.24
N ILE A 66 -7.42 8.57 -4.52
CA ILE A 66 -7.94 7.34 -3.94
C ILE A 66 -9.16 6.92 -4.78
N LYS A 67 -9.13 5.70 -5.32
CA LYS A 67 -10.22 5.15 -6.11
C LYS A 67 -10.26 3.62 -6.03
N ASN A 68 -11.44 3.05 -5.89
CA ASN A 68 -11.66 1.58 -5.93
C ASN A 68 -10.76 0.83 -4.93
N ARG A 69 -10.65 1.34 -3.70
CA ARG A 69 -9.76 0.80 -2.66
C ARG A 69 -8.27 0.80 -3.03
N LYS A 70 -7.84 1.73 -3.87
CA LYS A 70 -6.43 1.93 -4.27
C LYS A 70 -6.07 3.39 -4.19
N VAL A 71 -4.79 3.68 -4.01
CA VAL A 71 -4.25 5.04 -4.04
C VAL A 71 -3.14 5.17 -5.06
N ARG A 72 -3.03 6.34 -5.69
CA ARG A 72 -1.90 6.72 -6.55
C ARG A 72 -1.60 8.20 -6.40
N ILE A 73 -0.41 8.61 -6.84
CA ILE A 73 -0.07 10.02 -7.05
C ILE A 73 -0.24 10.33 -8.53
N THR A 74 -1.07 11.33 -8.85
CA THR A 74 -1.33 11.76 -10.23
C THR A 74 -0.44 12.92 -10.66
N GLU A 75 -0.07 13.78 -9.71
CA GLU A 75 0.77 14.95 -9.96
C GLU A 75 1.71 15.20 -8.79
N SER A 76 2.93 15.64 -9.08
CA SER A 76 3.95 15.97 -8.08
C SER A 76 5.02 16.87 -8.71
N PRO A 77 5.62 17.83 -7.98
CA PRO A 77 6.66 18.72 -8.51
C PRO A 77 8.01 18.02 -8.72
N CYS A 78 8.24 16.82 -8.15
CA CYS A 78 9.54 16.17 -8.19
C CYS A 78 10.06 15.90 -9.63
N PRO A 79 11.38 15.96 -9.87
CA PRO A 79 11.94 15.80 -11.22
C PRO A 79 11.82 14.38 -11.75
N ASN A 80 12.03 13.38 -10.89
CA ASN A 80 12.12 11.98 -11.31
C ASN A 80 10.75 11.31 -11.49
N LYS A 81 9.66 11.95 -11.03
CA LYS A 81 8.27 11.45 -11.12
C LYS A 81 8.06 9.99 -10.67
N ILE A 82 8.98 9.44 -9.87
CA ILE A 82 8.95 8.03 -9.42
C ILE A 82 7.63 7.72 -8.69
N CYS A 83 7.16 8.65 -7.85
CA CYS A 83 5.90 8.52 -7.14
C CYS A 83 4.68 8.38 -8.06
N ILE A 84 4.70 9.04 -9.23
CA ILE A 84 3.64 8.92 -10.25
C ILE A 84 3.76 7.58 -10.98
N HIS A 85 4.99 7.17 -11.31
CA HIS A 85 5.27 5.91 -12.00
C HIS A 85 4.92 4.66 -11.20
N ASN A 86 4.84 4.75 -9.86
CA ASN A 86 4.37 3.64 -9.01
C ASN A 86 2.93 3.23 -9.35
N GLY A 87 2.10 4.14 -9.86
CA GLY A 87 0.71 3.84 -10.21
C GLY A 87 -0.15 3.52 -9.00
N TRP A 88 -1.10 2.60 -9.17
CA TRP A 88 -2.09 2.23 -8.16
C TRP A 88 -1.54 1.20 -7.17
N ILE A 89 -1.62 1.51 -5.87
CA ILE A 89 -1.31 0.58 -4.78
C ILE A 89 -2.52 0.37 -3.87
N ASP A 90 -2.66 -0.83 -3.33
CA ASP A 90 -3.64 -1.21 -2.29
C ASP A 90 -2.98 -1.62 -0.97
N ARG A 91 -1.64 -1.53 -0.90
CA ARG A 91 -0.80 -1.85 0.25
C ARG A 91 0.58 -1.20 0.11
N GLY A 92 1.27 -0.99 1.23
CA GLY A 92 2.63 -0.46 1.24
C GLY A 92 2.67 1.06 1.24
N ALA A 93 3.67 1.67 0.59
CA ALA A 93 3.84 3.12 0.59
C ALA A 93 4.36 3.66 -0.75
N ILE A 94 3.95 4.88 -1.10
CA ILE A 94 4.52 5.68 -2.18
C ILE A 94 5.11 6.95 -1.56
N ALA A 95 6.40 7.18 -1.77
CA ALA A 95 7.09 8.36 -1.27
C ALA A 95 7.52 9.28 -2.42
N CYS A 96 7.21 10.56 -2.28
CA CYS A 96 7.83 11.64 -3.03
C CYS A 96 8.92 12.27 -2.16
N LEU A 97 10.12 11.67 -2.20
CA LEU A 97 11.24 12.04 -1.32
C LEU A 97 11.61 13.53 -1.38
N PRO A 98 11.78 14.18 -2.56
CA PRO A 98 12.14 15.60 -2.61
C PRO A 98 11.09 16.49 -1.94
N ASN A 99 9.82 16.23 -2.24
CA ASN A 99 8.69 17.00 -1.70
C ASN A 99 8.32 16.61 -0.25
N ARG A 100 9.00 15.61 0.34
CA ARG A 100 8.72 15.01 1.66
C ARG A 100 7.26 14.62 1.90
N VAL A 101 6.58 14.13 0.87
CA VAL A 101 5.22 13.60 0.97
C VAL A 101 5.27 12.08 0.87
N THR A 102 4.72 11.37 1.86
CA THR A 102 4.62 9.91 1.84
C THR A 102 3.19 9.46 2.03
N VAL A 103 2.71 8.59 1.16
CA VAL A 103 1.38 8.00 1.21
C VAL A 103 1.53 6.55 1.62
N PHE A 104 0.95 6.17 2.75
CA PHE A 104 0.91 4.81 3.27
C PHE A 104 -0.48 4.22 3.08
N VAL A 105 -0.53 2.92 2.81
CA VAL A 105 -1.75 2.12 2.81
C VAL A 105 -1.59 1.05 3.88
N ASP A 106 -2.27 1.25 5.00
CA ASP A 106 -2.17 0.39 6.18
C ASP A 106 -3.32 -0.63 6.19
N SER A 107 -2.99 -1.91 6.38
CA SER A 107 -3.95 -2.92 6.80
C SER A 107 -4.14 -2.76 8.31
N SER A 108 -5.37 -2.48 8.77
CA SER A 108 -5.64 -2.24 10.18
C SER A 108 -5.54 -3.54 11.00
N GLU A 109 -4.32 -3.93 11.37
CA GLU A 109 -4.01 -4.57 12.65
C GLU A 109 -2.80 -3.82 13.24
N GLY A 110 -3.04 -3.16 14.36
CA GLY A 110 -2.23 -2.07 14.87
C GLY A 110 -0.73 -2.38 14.99
N LYS A 111 0.08 -1.55 14.32
CA LYS A 111 1.32 -1.04 14.88
C LYS A 111 1.40 0.45 14.60
N GLU A 112 0.89 1.22 15.55
CA GLU A 112 1.43 2.54 15.84
C GLU A 112 2.93 2.32 16.14
N ASN A 113 3.76 2.41 15.10
CA ASN A 113 5.21 2.47 15.28
C ASN A 113 5.52 3.85 15.85
N LYS A 114 5.31 3.92 17.17
CA LYS A 114 5.87 4.87 18.10
C LYS A 114 7.28 5.23 17.63
N ALA A 115 7.47 6.52 17.39
CA ALA A 115 8.73 7.22 17.23
C ALA A 115 9.96 6.38 17.65
N ILE A 116 10.72 5.94 16.65
CA ILE A 116 12.15 5.66 16.80
C ILE A 116 12.89 6.90 16.28
N ASP A 117 12.75 8.01 16.99
CA ASP A 117 13.80 9.02 17.06
C ASP A 117 14.56 8.73 18.35
N ALA A 118 15.45 7.75 18.25
CA ALA A 118 16.33 7.37 19.31
C ALA A 118 17.61 8.22 19.22
N ILE A 119 17.79 9.04 20.26
CA ILE A 119 19.06 9.47 20.89
C ILE A 119 19.97 10.43 20.10
N THR A 120 19.86 11.71 20.45
CA THR A 120 20.99 12.64 20.58
C THR A 120 21.96 12.13 21.65
N GLY A 121 23.24 12.03 21.29
CA GLY A 121 24.39 11.87 22.17
C GLY A 121 25.64 12.30 21.43
#